data_AF-A0A5R9Q289-F1
#
_entry.id   AF-A0A5R9Q289-F1
#
_cell.length_a   1.000
_cell.length_b   1.000
_cell.length_c   1.000
_cell.angle_alpha   90.00
_cell.angle_beta   90.00
_cell.angle_gamma   90.00
#
_symmetry.space_group_name_H-M   'P 1'
#
loop_
_entity.id
_entity.type
_entity.pdbx_description
1 polymer ?
#
loop_
_entity_poly.entity_id
_entity_poly.type
_entity_poly.pdbx_seq_one_letter_code
_entity_poly.pdbx_strand_id
1 'polypeptide(L)'
;MNNKFLLIILPILLLLSACTEQQKLSSFKEVQAQLKNINAVLLTKSKHELSEELPFSEAYLKQRHIVLNSADLQSFTEHQVNELQYLIIQERYPERYLPWPAAINVASNLSEGQKPAWQSLVKARLEDAKQSKILYNRYELKRLKTYSESESLTDLTDYFKTYKPRSRLGIYQLPNGKEWYQSKVNHYLGNVENPQVVLANLQALTNEYDNQENDLEALSLVKIAKKHCSIIGGLNWEHEFVNLHETFEQCEKQKLVAYKQVILVLAEIDLGIHFQAWSEEQAMVVLNQKLSLQPEQAMDFLDYIIMKPAAVLSLARVYF
;
A
#
# COMPACT_ATOMS: atom_id res chain seq x y z
N MET A 1 19.98 -68.24 3.17
CA MET A 1 18.85 -67.30 3.08
C MET A 1 19.29 -65.94 3.62
N ASN A 2 19.26 -64.97 2.71
CA ASN A 2 19.44 -63.52 2.77
C ASN A 2 19.63 -62.82 4.13
N ASN A 3 20.82 -62.24 4.33
CA ASN A 3 21.04 -61.00 5.08
C ASN A 3 21.69 -59.97 4.13
N LYS A 4 20.88 -59.26 3.34
CA LYS A 4 21.31 -58.19 2.42
C LYS A 4 20.32 -57.00 2.43
N PHE A 5 19.95 -56.52 3.61
CA PHE A 5 19.05 -55.36 3.75
C PHE A 5 19.51 -54.37 4.83
N LEU A 6 20.81 -54.07 4.88
CA LEU A 6 21.35 -53.15 5.88
C LEU A 6 22.41 -52.18 5.33
N LEU A 7 22.35 -51.84 4.05
CA LEU A 7 23.34 -50.97 3.39
C LEU A 7 22.76 -49.92 2.42
N ILE A 8 21.49 -49.51 2.58
CA ILE A 8 20.88 -48.46 1.73
C ILE A 8 20.08 -47.44 2.56
N ILE A 9 20.60 -47.00 3.71
CA ILE A 9 20.01 -45.86 4.45
C ILE A 9 21.01 -44.71 4.63
N LEU A 10 22.31 -44.93 4.43
CA LEU A 10 23.32 -43.91 4.65
C LEU A 10 23.56 -42.90 3.49
N PRO A 11 23.26 -43.16 2.20
CA PRO A 11 23.56 -42.17 1.16
C PRO A 11 22.46 -41.11 0.97
N ILE A 12 21.29 -41.25 1.62
CA ILE A 12 20.17 -40.29 1.47
C ILE A 12 20.33 -39.07 2.39
N LEU A 13 21.04 -39.21 3.53
CA LEU A 13 21.31 -38.10 4.45
C LEU A 13 22.40 -37.13 3.97
N LEU A 14 23.27 -37.56 3.04
CA LEU A 14 24.34 -36.72 2.47
C LEU A 14 23.89 -35.88 1.26
N LEU A 15 22.68 -36.10 0.74
CA LEU A 15 22.09 -35.29 -0.33
C LEU A 15 21.18 -34.16 0.20
N LEU A 16 21.01 -34.04 1.52
CA LEU A 16 20.26 -32.96 2.17
C LEU A 16 21.12 -31.79 2.63
N SER A 17 22.46 -31.89 2.52
CA SER A 17 23.35 -30.74 2.60
C SER A 17 23.44 -30.05 1.23
N ALA A 18 22.31 -29.60 0.70
CA ALA A 18 22.35 -28.39 -0.10
C ALA A 18 22.94 -27.32 0.82
N CYS A 19 24.05 -26.70 0.41
CA CYS A 19 24.67 -25.60 1.14
C CYS A 19 23.60 -24.54 1.41
N THR A 20 23.02 -24.54 2.60
CA THR A 20 22.39 -23.36 3.16
C THR A 20 23.53 -22.40 3.43
N GLU A 21 23.85 -21.55 2.45
CA GLU A 21 24.54 -20.30 2.74
C GLU A 21 23.83 -19.68 3.93
N GLN A 22 24.55 -19.51 5.03
CA GLN A 22 24.00 -18.98 6.26
C GLN A 22 23.63 -17.52 5.95
N GLN A 23 22.38 -17.30 5.57
CA GLN A 23 21.90 -15.99 5.17
C GLN A 23 22.09 -15.06 6.36
N LYS A 24 23.00 -14.10 6.22
CA LYS A 24 23.27 -13.10 7.26
C LYS A 24 21.96 -12.35 7.53
N LEU A 25 21.44 -12.51 8.74
CA LEU A 25 20.24 -11.79 9.15
C LEU A 25 20.56 -10.29 9.30
N SER A 26 19.61 -9.45 8.89
CA SER A 26 19.74 -7.99 8.84
C SER A 26 18.92 -7.34 9.94
N SER A 27 19.51 -6.36 10.61
CA SER A 27 18.82 -5.47 11.55
C SER A 27 17.75 -4.62 10.85
N PHE A 28 16.82 -4.03 11.62
CA PHE A 28 15.78 -3.17 11.07
C PHE A 28 16.34 -2.01 10.23
N LYS A 29 17.43 -1.37 10.69
CA LYS A 29 18.08 -0.27 9.96
C LYS A 29 18.68 -0.73 8.63
N GLU A 30 19.28 -1.93 8.59
CA GLU A 30 19.83 -2.51 7.37
C GLU A 30 18.72 -2.86 6.37
N VAL A 31 17.62 -3.46 6.84
CA VAL A 31 16.44 -3.75 5.99
C VAL A 31 15.84 -2.45 5.45
N GLN A 32 15.63 -1.45 6.30
CA GLN A 32 15.09 -0.15 5.87
C GLN A 32 16.00 0.53 4.84
N ALA A 33 17.32 0.54 5.05
CA ALA A 33 18.26 1.13 4.12
C ALA A 33 18.24 0.45 2.75
N GLN A 34 18.20 -0.89 2.73
CA GLN A 34 18.08 -1.67 1.50
C GLN A 34 16.75 -1.40 0.78
N LEU A 35 15.62 -1.37 1.49
CA LEU A 35 14.33 -1.03 0.89
C LEU A 35 14.27 0.40 0.37
N LYS A 36 14.89 1.38 1.05
CA LYS A 36 15.02 2.76 0.55
C LYS A 36 15.78 2.82 -0.77
N ASN A 37 16.85 2.02 -0.89
CA ASN A 37 17.62 1.92 -2.12
C ASN A 37 16.80 1.30 -3.26
N ILE A 38 16.17 0.15 -3.00
CA ILE A 38 15.33 -0.56 -3.98
C ILE A 38 14.16 0.31 -4.45
N ASN A 39 13.52 1.03 -3.51
CA ASN A 39 12.36 1.86 -3.78
C ASN A 39 12.71 3.30 -4.21
N ALA A 40 13.97 3.60 -4.55
CA ALA A 40 14.39 4.98 -4.80
C ALA A 40 13.59 5.68 -5.92
N VAL A 41 13.19 4.94 -6.96
CA VAL A 41 12.33 5.46 -8.06
C VAL A 41 10.89 5.73 -7.60
N LEU A 42 10.45 5.09 -6.51
CA LEU A 42 9.12 5.28 -5.91
C LEU A 42 9.09 6.42 -4.88
N LEU A 43 10.21 7.12 -4.67
CA LEU A 43 10.30 8.26 -3.78
C LEU A 43 10.33 9.57 -4.57
N THR A 44 9.48 10.51 -4.19
CA THR A 44 9.41 11.83 -4.85
C THR A 44 10.74 12.55 -4.66
N LYS A 45 11.39 12.98 -5.76
CA LYS A 45 12.67 13.74 -5.78
C LYS A 45 13.92 12.93 -5.41
N SER A 46 14.01 11.64 -5.74
CA SER A 46 15.31 10.97 -5.68
C SER A 46 16.26 11.57 -6.72
N LYS A 47 17.22 12.38 -6.25
CA LYS A 47 18.39 12.82 -7.03
C LYS A 47 19.49 11.76 -7.08
N HIS A 48 19.20 10.56 -6.60
CA HIS A 48 20.16 9.47 -6.51
C HIS A 48 20.44 8.90 -7.90
N GLU A 49 21.65 8.36 -8.08
CA GLU A 49 21.99 7.52 -9.22
C GLU A 49 20.84 6.54 -9.43
N LEU A 50 20.21 6.65 -10.60
CA LEU A 50 19.01 5.91 -10.92
C LEU A 50 19.31 4.43 -10.74
N SER A 51 18.52 3.76 -9.90
CA SER A 51 18.49 2.30 -9.87
C SER A 51 18.38 1.82 -11.32
N GLU A 52 19.31 0.96 -11.74
CA GLU A 52 19.24 0.35 -13.07
C GLU A 52 17.96 -0.47 -13.23
N GLU A 53 17.46 -1.03 -12.12
CA GLU A 53 16.25 -1.84 -12.10
C GLU A 53 14.98 -0.97 -12.09
N LEU A 54 14.10 -1.25 -13.04
CA LEU A 54 12.76 -0.67 -13.08
C LEU A 54 11.93 -1.18 -11.90
N PRO A 55 11.14 -0.31 -11.23
CA PRO A 55 10.30 -0.73 -10.13
C PRO A 55 9.29 -1.78 -10.60
N PHE A 56 8.99 -2.75 -9.74
CA PHE A 56 8.09 -3.87 -10.04
C PHE A 56 8.49 -4.73 -11.25
N SER A 57 9.73 -4.64 -11.75
CA SER A 57 10.32 -5.68 -12.60
C SER A 57 10.55 -6.97 -11.81
N GLU A 58 10.74 -8.12 -12.48
CA GLU A 58 11.05 -9.37 -11.76
C GLU A 58 12.35 -9.29 -10.96
N ALA A 59 13.35 -8.54 -11.46
CA ALA A 59 14.59 -8.27 -10.73
C ALA A 59 14.31 -7.48 -9.43
N TYR A 60 13.58 -6.36 -9.54
CA TYR A 60 13.15 -5.56 -8.39
C TYR A 60 12.37 -6.39 -7.36
N LEU A 61 11.38 -7.17 -7.81
CA LEU A 61 10.53 -7.99 -6.93
C LEU A 61 11.36 -9.05 -6.21
N LYS A 62 12.33 -9.67 -6.90
CA LYS A 62 13.26 -10.64 -6.32
C LYS A 62 14.16 -9.98 -5.27
N GLN A 63 14.73 -8.81 -5.56
CA GLN A 63 15.56 -8.09 -4.58
C GLN A 63 14.75 -7.72 -3.34
N ARG A 64 13.57 -7.13 -3.53
CA ARG A 64 12.66 -6.75 -2.43
C ARG A 64 12.32 -7.96 -1.57
N HIS A 65 12.00 -9.10 -2.19
CA HIS A 65 11.71 -10.34 -1.50
C HIS A 65 12.89 -10.84 -0.66
N ILE A 66 14.11 -10.83 -1.21
CA ILE A 66 15.32 -11.22 -0.48
C ILE A 66 15.52 -10.33 0.75
N VAL A 67 15.37 -9.02 0.60
CA VAL A 67 15.54 -8.06 1.69
C VAL A 67 14.52 -8.30 2.81
N LEU A 68 13.23 -8.44 2.48
CA LEU A 68 12.20 -8.69 3.50
C LEU A 68 12.40 -10.02 4.24
N ASN A 69 12.89 -11.05 3.56
CA ASN A 69 13.14 -12.36 4.18
C ASN A 69 14.52 -12.45 4.87
N SER A 70 15.34 -11.40 4.81
CA SER A 70 16.63 -11.34 5.51
C SER A 70 16.52 -10.78 6.94
N ALA A 71 15.35 -10.32 7.37
CA ALA A 71 15.17 -9.64 8.65
C ALA A 71 15.49 -10.54 9.87
N ASP A 72 16.29 -10.04 10.80
CA ASP A 72 16.46 -10.64 12.12
C ASP A 72 15.27 -10.28 13.01
N LEU A 73 14.22 -11.11 12.97
CA LEU A 73 12.99 -10.88 13.74
C LEU A 73 13.21 -10.78 15.26
N GLN A 74 14.31 -11.34 15.79
CA GLN A 74 14.62 -11.23 17.22
C GLN A 74 15.11 -9.83 17.61
N SER A 75 15.61 -9.06 16.65
CA SER A 75 16.07 -7.68 16.83
C SER A 75 15.00 -6.63 16.58
N PHE A 76 13.81 -7.03 16.13
CA PHE A 76 12.71 -6.12 15.75
C PHE A 76 11.75 -5.92 16.92
N THR A 77 11.14 -4.73 17.00
CA THR A 77 9.97 -4.50 17.86
C THR A 77 8.72 -5.16 17.27
N GLU A 78 7.67 -5.31 18.09
CA GLU A 78 6.40 -5.88 17.62
C GLU A 78 5.81 -5.10 16.43
N HIS A 79 5.80 -3.76 16.49
CA HIS A 79 5.32 -2.92 15.38
C HIS A 79 6.14 -3.10 14.10
N GLN A 80 7.46 -3.29 14.23
CA GLN A 80 8.35 -3.54 13.09
C GLN A 80 8.10 -4.92 12.47
N VAL A 81 7.87 -5.96 13.30
CA VAL A 81 7.49 -7.30 12.82
C VAL A 81 6.16 -7.24 12.08
N ASN A 82 5.17 -6.55 12.63
CA ASN A 82 3.83 -6.41 12.03
C ASN A 82 3.89 -5.67 10.69
N GLU A 83 4.68 -4.60 10.59
CA GLU A 83 4.88 -3.90 9.31
C GLU A 83 5.61 -4.78 8.29
N LEU A 84 6.67 -5.50 8.70
CA LEU A 84 7.40 -6.42 7.82
C LEU A 84 6.46 -7.51 7.26
N GLN A 85 5.65 -8.13 8.10
CA GLN A 85 4.68 -9.16 7.69
C GLN A 85 3.66 -8.59 6.69
N TYR A 86 3.15 -7.38 6.93
CA TYR A 86 2.28 -6.70 5.98
C TYR A 86 2.96 -6.50 4.61
N LEU A 87 4.22 -6.07 4.59
CA LEU A 87 4.96 -5.87 3.33
C LEU A 87 5.26 -7.17 2.59
N ILE A 88 5.45 -8.30 3.30
CA ILE A 88 5.58 -9.64 2.70
C ILE A 88 4.25 -10.09 2.08
N ILE A 89 3.13 -9.82 2.75
CA ILE A 89 1.79 -10.08 2.20
C ILE A 89 1.59 -9.23 0.94
N GLN A 90 1.94 -7.94 0.96
CA GLN A 90 1.80 -7.02 -0.17
C GLN A 90 2.46 -7.53 -1.47
N GLU A 91 3.60 -8.23 -1.38
CA GLU A 91 4.29 -8.81 -2.54
C GLU A 91 3.43 -9.77 -3.35
N ARG A 92 2.36 -10.31 -2.77
CA ARG A 92 1.51 -11.34 -3.38
C ARG A 92 0.29 -10.77 -4.09
N TYR A 93 -0.14 -9.55 -3.78
CA TYR A 93 -1.43 -9.01 -4.22
C TYR A 93 -1.30 -7.99 -5.37
N PRO A 94 -1.17 -6.66 -5.17
CA PRO A 94 -1.23 -5.71 -6.28
C PRO A 94 0.09 -5.56 -7.04
N GLU A 95 1.24 -5.63 -6.36
CA GLU A 95 2.55 -5.25 -6.92
C GLU A 95 2.97 -6.13 -8.12
N ARG A 96 2.48 -7.36 -8.21
CA ARG A 96 2.81 -8.29 -9.32
C ARG A 96 2.06 -8.01 -10.61
N TYR A 97 0.85 -7.45 -10.51
CA TYR A 97 -0.10 -7.38 -11.63
C TYR A 97 -0.42 -5.94 -12.04
N LEU A 98 -0.32 -4.98 -11.10
CA LEU A 98 -0.54 -3.56 -11.33
C LEU A 98 0.76 -2.80 -11.04
N PRO A 99 1.75 -2.88 -11.96
CA PRO A 99 3.11 -2.40 -11.68
C PRO A 99 3.23 -0.88 -11.60
N TRP A 100 2.22 -0.10 -12.01
CA TRP A 100 2.25 1.35 -11.84
C TRP A 100 1.26 1.74 -10.73
N PRO A 101 1.72 1.93 -9.49
CA PRO A 101 0.87 2.43 -8.42
C PRO A 101 0.36 3.83 -8.77
N ALA A 102 -0.97 3.98 -8.92
CA ALA A 102 -1.58 5.25 -9.32
C ALA A 102 -1.43 6.38 -8.27
N ALA A 103 -0.96 6.05 -7.05
CA ALA A 103 -0.65 7.03 -6.03
C ALA A 103 0.58 7.90 -6.36
N ILE A 104 1.43 7.50 -7.32
CA ILE A 104 2.67 8.21 -7.67
C ILE A 104 2.94 8.22 -9.19
N ASN A 105 3.46 9.34 -9.68
CA ASN A 105 4.04 9.43 -11.02
C ASN A 105 5.45 8.79 -11.01
N VAL A 106 5.53 7.48 -11.24
CA VAL A 106 6.81 6.76 -11.33
C VAL A 106 7.65 7.31 -12.48
N ALA A 107 7.02 7.63 -13.60
CA ALA A 107 7.70 8.05 -14.82
C ALA A 107 8.42 9.39 -14.70
N SER A 108 7.95 10.31 -13.85
CA SER A 108 8.68 11.56 -13.55
C SER A 108 9.99 11.33 -12.81
N ASN A 109 10.20 10.15 -12.23
CA ASN A 109 11.42 9.79 -11.51
C ASN A 109 12.37 8.90 -12.34
N LEU A 110 11.99 8.56 -13.57
CA LEU A 110 12.81 7.76 -14.48
C LEU A 110 13.66 8.67 -15.38
N SER A 111 14.84 8.19 -15.80
CA SER A 111 15.54 8.82 -16.92
C SER A 111 14.78 8.64 -18.24
N GLU A 112 15.02 9.53 -19.18
CA GLU A 112 14.52 9.41 -20.56
C GLU A 112 14.92 8.06 -21.21
N GLY A 113 16.11 7.53 -20.90
CA GLY A 113 16.55 6.22 -21.38
C GLY A 113 15.76 5.03 -20.79
N GLN A 114 15.20 5.17 -19.58
CA GLN A 114 14.43 4.12 -18.91
C GLN A 114 12.94 4.12 -19.32
N LYS A 115 12.40 5.27 -19.77
CA LYS A 115 10.98 5.41 -20.13
C LYS A 115 10.48 4.40 -21.17
N PRO A 116 11.21 4.06 -22.26
CA PRO A 116 10.76 3.03 -23.21
C PRO A 116 10.63 1.63 -22.59
N ALA A 117 11.60 1.24 -21.76
CA ALA A 117 11.58 -0.05 -21.07
C ALA A 117 10.47 -0.10 -20.01
N TRP A 118 10.22 1.02 -19.32
CA TRP A 118 9.10 1.17 -18.39
C TRP A 118 7.74 0.99 -19.07
N GLN A 119 7.52 1.66 -20.19
CA GLN A 119 6.28 1.53 -20.97
C GLN A 119 6.02 0.07 -21.38
N SER A 120 7.08 -0.60 -21.86
CA SER A 120 7.02 -2.00 -22.26
C SER A 120 6.67 -2.92 -21.08
N LEU A 121 7.32 -2.72 -19.93
CA LEU A 121 7.08 -3.48 -18.70
C LEU A 121 5.63 -3.31 -18.21
N VAL A 122 5.16 -2.07 -18.09
CA VAL A 122 3.80 -1.77 -17.62
C VAL A 122 2.76 -2.39 -18.54
N LYS A 123 2.90 -2.20 -19.86
CA LYS A 123 1.96 -2.75 -20.84
C LYS A 123 1.91 -4.27 -20.79
N ALA A 124 3.07 -4.94 -20.75
CA ALA A 124 3.14 -6.40 -20.71
C ALA A 124 2.42 -6.96 -19.46
N ARG A 125 2.75 -6.45 -18.27
CA ARG A 125 2.09 -6.92 -17.03
C ARG A 125 0.60 -6.62 -17.01
N LEU A 126 0.15 -5.50 -17.57
CA LEU A 126 -1.29 -5.18 -17.63
C LEU A 126 -2.05 -6.10 -18.59
N GLU A 127 -1.43 -6.57 -19.67
CA GLU A 127 -2.00 -7.62 -20.52
C GLU A 127 -2.12 -8.95 -19.78
N ASP A 128 -1.11 -9.34 -19.01
CA ASP A 128 -1.18 -10.55 -18.18
C ASP A 128 -2.26 -10.42 -17.08
N ALA A 129 -2.32 -9.26 -16.42
CA ALA A 129 -3.30 -8.96 -15.38
C ALA A 129 -4.75 -9.02 -15.89
N LYS A 130 -5.00 -8.58 -17.13
CA LYS A 130 -6.32 -8.68 -17.79
C LYS A 130 -6.81 -10.12 -17.87
N GLN A 131 -5.93 -11.09 -18.12
CA GLN A 131 -6.30 -12.52 -18.17
C GLN A 131 -6.86 -13.01 -16.83
N SER A 132 -6.36 -12.43 -15.73
CA SER A 132 -6.81 -12.73 -14.36
C SER A 132 -7.88 -11.77 -13.84
N LYS A 133 -8.46 -10.91 -14.70
CA LYS A 133 -9.44 -9.87 -14.33
C LYS A 133 -8.93 -8.89 -13.25
N ILE A 134 -7.61 -8.68 -13.18
CA ILE A 134 -6.98 -7.70 -12.31
C ILE A 134 -6.85 -6.40 -13.09
N LEU A 135 -7.66 -5.40 -12.74
CA LEU A 135 -7.77 -4.15 -13.48
C LEU A 135 -7.72 -2.94 -12.55
N TYR A 136 -7.20 -1.82 -13.05
CA TYR A 136 -7.35 -0.53 -12.39
C TYR A 136 -8.83 -0.11 -12.35
N ASN A 137 -9.22 0.60 -11.29
CA ASN A 137 -10.49 1.32 -11.25
C ASN A 137 -10.41 2.63 -12.07
N ARG A 138 -11.54 3.33 -12.17
CA ARG A 138 -11.64 4.56 -12.98
C ARG A 138 -10.76 5.72 -12.48
N TYR A 139 -10.53 5.85 -11.17
CA TYR A 139 -9.69 6.89 -10.58
C TYR A 139 -8.21 6.59 -10.80
N GLU A 140 -7.81 5.34 -10.55
CA GLU A 140 -6.44 4.86 -10.81
C GLU A 140 -6.08 5.06 -12.28
N LEU A 141 -6.95 4.62 -13.20
CA LEU A 141 -6.73 4.79 -14.64
C LEU A 141 -6.66 6.27 -15.05
N LYS A 142 -7.50 7.13 -14.46
CA LYS A 142 -7.48 8.58 -14.76
C LYS A 142 -6.10 9.18 -14.41
N ARG A 143 -5.56 8.87 -13.24
CA ARG A 143 -4.22 9.35 -12.84
C ARG A 143 -3.12 8.82 -13.76
N LEU A 144 -3.15 7.53 -14.10
CA LEU A 144 -2.16 6.93 -14.99
C LEU A 144 -2.18 7.52 -16.41
N LYS A 145 -3.35 7.92 -16.92
CA LYS A 145 -3.46 8.67 -18.18
C LYS A 145 -2.78 10.02 -18.07
N THR A 146 -3.09 10.80 -17.03
CA THR A 146 -2.45 12.10 -16.78
C THR A 146 -0.93 11.98 -16.66
N TYR A 147 -0.43 10.96 -15.95
CA TYR A 147 1.01 10.71 -15.84
C TYR A 147 1.62 10.37 -17.21
N SER A 148 0.98 9.49 -17.98
CA SER A 148 1.46 9.10 -19.31
C SER A 148 1.54 10.29 -20.27
N GLU A 149 0.52 11.16 -20.25
CA GLU A 149 0.47 12.36 -21.07
C GLU A 149 1.53 13.39 -20.66
N SER A 150 1.65 13.69 -19.36
CA SER A 150 2.64 14.64 -18.85
C SER A 150 4.09 14.20 -19.08
N GLU A 151 4.36 12.90 -19.03
CA GLU A 151 5.69 12.32 -19.23
C GLU A 151 5.97 11.90 -20.68
N SER A 152 5.08 12.23 -21.62
CA SER A 152 5.19 11.91 -23.05
C SER A 152 5.36 10.41 -23.36
N LEU A 153 4.70 9.55 -22.57
CA LEU A 153 4.71 8.10 -22.73
C LEU A 153 3.66 7.67 -23.78
N THR A 154 3.99 7.82 -25.06
CA THR A 154 3.05 7.62 -26.17
C THR A 154 2.42 6.22 -26.19
N ASP A 155 3.19 5.16 -25.93
CA ASP A 155 2.70 3.78 -26.00
C ASP A 155 1.68 3.49 -24.89
N LEU A 156 1.94 3.98 -23.68
CA LEU A 156 1.00 3.86 -22.57
C LEU A 156 -0.21 4.78 -22.73
N THR A 157 -0.01 5.98 -23.28
CA THR A 157 -1.11 6.91 -23.60
C THR A 157 -2.10 6.25 -24.56
N ASP A 158 -1.61 5.63 -25.63
CA ASP A 158 -2.45 4.92 -26.59
C ASP A 158 -3.07 3.66 -26.01
N TYR A 159 -2.31 2.91 -25.23
CA TYR A 159 -2.82 1.73 -24.53
C TYR A 159 -4.00 2.08 -23.60
N PHE A 160 -3.86 3.12 -22.77
CA PHE A 160 -4.89 3.52 -21.81
C PHE A 160 -6.16 4.10 -22.46
N LYS A 161 -6.13 4.54 -23.73
CA LYS A 161 -7.34 4.92 -24.47
C LYS A 161 -8.32 3.75 -24.62
N THR A 162 -7.80 2.53 -24.76
CA THR A 162 -8.61 1.31 -24.96
C THR A 162 -8.76 0.46 -23.70
N TYR A 163 -8.01 0.78 -22.64
CA TYR A 163 -8.07 0.06 -21.37
C TYR A 163 -9.43 0.24 -20.68
N LYS A 164 -10.09 -0.88 -20.34
CA LYS A 164 -11.36 -0.88 -19.61
C LYS A 164 -11.09 -1.02 -18.11
N PRO A 165 -11.46 -0.02 -17.28
CA PRO A 165 -11.34 -0.16 -15.84
C PRO A 165 -12.37 -1.15 -15.28
N ARG A 166 -12.12 -1.66 -14.08
CA ARG A 166 -13.14 -2.39 -13.31
C ARG A 166 -14.27 -1.47 -12.87
N SER A 167 -15.45 -2.05 -12.62
CA SER A 167 -16.70 -1.30 -12.40
C SER A 167 -16.80 -0.62 -11.04
N ARG A 168 -16.12 -1.14 -10.00
CA ARG A 168 -16.17 -0.58 -8.64
C ARG A 168 -14.79 -0.11 -8.20
N LEU A 169 -14.81 0.79 -7.23
CA LEU A 169 -13.63 1.47 -6.70
C LEU A 169 -12.88 0.56 -5.71
N GLY A 170 -13.63 -0.08 -4.82
CA GLY A 170 -13.09 -0.88 -3.72
C GLY A 170 -12.31 -2.10 -4.18
N ILE A 171 -11.20 -2.39 -3.50
CA ILE A 171 -10.27 -3.47 -3.88
C ILE A 171 -10.86 -4.88 -3.73
N TYR A 172 -12.00 -5.05 -3.06
CA TYR A 172 -12.71 -6.33 -2.95
C TYR A 172 -13.07 -6.99 -4.29
N GLN A 173 -13.14 -6.22 -5.38
CA GLN A 173 -13.39 -6.76 -6.73
C GLN A 173 -12.17 -7.44 -7.35
N LEU A 174 -10.98 -7.22 -6.79
CA LEU A 174 -9.79 -7.93 -7.22
C LEU A 174 -9.86 -9.38 -6.74
N PRO A 175 -9.26 -10.34 -7.47
CA PRO A 175 -9.01 -11.68 -6.94
C PRO A 175 -8.34 -11.59 -5.55
N ASN A 176 -8.91 -12.29 -4.56
CA ASN A 176 -8.51 -12.23 -3.15
C ASN A 176 -8.53 -10.81 -2.53
N GLY A 177 -9.33 -9.92 -3.09
CA GLY A 177 -9.40 -8.51 -2.68
C GLY A 177 -9.97 -8.30 -1.28
N LYS A 178 -10.81 -9.21 -0.79
CA LYS A 178 -11.36 -9.16 0.57
C LYS A 178 -10.28 -9.47 1.61
N GLU A 179 -9.53 -10.53 1.39
CA GLU A 179 -8.40 -10.96 2.23
C GLU A 179 -7.29 -9.91 2.20
N TRP A 180 -7.06 -9.31 1.02
CA TRP A 180 -6.10 -8.22 0.88
C TRP A 180 -6.52 -7.00 1.68
N TYR A 181 -7.79 -6.58 1.58
CA TYR A 181 -8.29 -5.46 2.35
C TYR A 181 -8.28 -5.74 3.85
N GLN A 182 -8.68 -6.94 4.28
CA GLN A 182 -8.56 -7.37 5.68
C GLN A 182 -7.12 -7.25 6.20
N SER A 183 -6.14 -7.66 5.41
CA SER A 183 -4.72 -7.57 5.79
C SER A 183 -4.28 -6.11 5.97
N LYS A 184 -4.77 -5.19 5.12
CA LYS A 184 -4.53 -3.75 5.27
C LYS A 184 -5.20 -3.19 6.53
N VAL A 185 -6.47 -3.55 6.78
CA VAL A 185 -7.21 -3.13 8.00
C VAL A 185 -6.43 -3.56 9.24
N ASN A 186 -6.01 -4.82 9.30
CA ASN A 186 -5.25 -5.35 10.44
C ASN A 186 -3.93 -4.61 10.64
N HIS A 187 -3.21 -4.32 9.54
CA HIS A 187 -1.96 -3.59 9.61
C HIS A 187 -2.13 -2.18 10.18
N TYR A 188 -3.10 -1.40 9.67
CA TYR A 188 -3.27 -0.02 10.10
C TYR A 188 -3.93 0.11 11.49
N LEU A 189 -4.80 -0.83 11.87
CA LEU A 189 -5.35 -0.88 13.23
C LEU A 189 -4.36 -1.44 14.26
N GLY A 190 -3.43 -2.31 13.82
CA GLY A 190 -2.47 -3.02 14.67
C GLY A 190 -3.03 -4.26 15.37
N ASN A 191 -4.25 -4.67 15.04
CA ASN A 191 -4.90 -5.86 15.58
C ASN A 191 -5.74 -6.55 14.51
N VAL A 192 -6.05 -7.83 14.72
CA VAL A 192 -6.97 -8.57 13.85
C VAL A 192 -8.39 -8.24 14.28
N GLU A 193 -9.10 -7.45 13.46
CA GLU A 193 -10.47 -7.01 13.76
C GLU A 193 -11.38 -7.24 12.57
N ASN A 194 -12.65 -7.56 12.83
CA ASN A 194 -13.64 -7.69 11.77
C ASN A 194 -13.99 -6.30 11.20
N PRO A 195 -13.80 -6.02 9.89
CA PRO A 195 -14.11 -4.73 9.29
C PRO A 195 -15.55 -4.27 9.52
N GLN A 196 -16.49 -5.21 9.70
CA GLN A 196 -17.88 -4.87 10.07
C GLN A 196 -17.99 -4.26 11.47
N VAL A 197 -17.21 -4.77 12.43
CA VAL A 197 -17.17 -4.25 13.81
C VAL A 197 -16.55 -2.85 13.81
N VAL A 198 -15.44 -2.67 13.08
CA VAL A 198 -14.79 -1.35 12.92
C VAL A 198 -15.77 -0.34 12.32
N LEU A 199 -16.47 -0.73 11.24
CA LEU A 199 -17.44 0.14 10.59
C LEU A 199 -18.58 0.53 11.52
N ALA A 200 -19.13 -0.41 12.31
CA ALA A 200 -20.19 -0.11 13.27
C ALA A 200 -19.73 0.90 14.35
N ASN A 201 -18.51 0.75 14.86
CA ASN A 201 -17.93 1.68 15.83
C ASN A 201 -17.75 3.07 15.23
N LEU A 202 -17.22 3.15 14.00
CA LEU A 202 -17.05 4.42 13.28
C LEU A 202 -18.39 5.11 13.02
N GLN A 203 -19.42 4.36 12.64
CA GLN A 203 -20.76 4.89 12.42
C GLN A 203 -21.37 5.44 13.71
N ALA A 204 -21.19 4.75 14.85
CA ALA A 204 -21.61 5.26 16.14
C ALA A 204 -20.92 6.59 16.47
N LEU A 205 -19.60 6.67 16.30
CA LEU A 205 -18.81 7.86 16.61
C LEU A 205 -19.09 9.04 15.69
N THR A 206 -19.44 8.79 14.42
CA THR A 206 -19.68 9.86 13.44
C THR A 206 -21.10 10.38 13.45
N ASN A 207 -22.07 9.62 13.99
CA ASN A 207 -23.46 10.07 14.12
C ASN A 207 -23.65 11.10 15.25
N GLU A 208 -22.69 11.25 16.15
CA GLU A 208 -22.76 12.14 17.32
C GLU A 208 -22.21 13.56 17.05
N TYR A 209 -21.60 13.82 15.88
CA TYR A 209 -20.91 15.10 15.61
C TYR A 209 -21.79 16.10 14.86
N ASP A 210 -21.81 17.32 15.39
CA ASP A 210 -22.42 18.47 14.73
C ASP A 210 -21.51 19.03 13.63
N ASN A 211 -22.10 19.72 12.65
CA ASN A 211 -21.39 20.29 11.51
C ASN A 211 -20.36 21.34 11.98
N GLN A 212 -19.08 20.96 12.07
CA GLN A 212 -17.99 21.91 12.22
C GLN A 212 -17.39 22.24 10.85
N GLU A 213 -17.16 23.52 10.60
CA GLU A 213 -16.35 23.96 9.46
C GLU A 213 -14.94 23.38 9.62
N ASN A 214 -14.59 22.50 8.68
CA ASN A 214 -13.27 21.90 8.63
C ASN A 214 -12.46 22.61 7.54
N ASP A 215 -11.67 23.60 7.93
CA ASP A 215 -10.66 24.21 7.05
C ASP A 215 -9.43 23.30 7.00
N LEU A 216 -9.56 22.22 6.22
CA LEU A 216 -8.53 21.21 6.05
C LEU A 216 -7.99 21.25 4.63
N GLU A 217 -6.69 21.53 4.52
CA GLU A 217 -5.91 21.28 3.31
C GLU A 217 -5.99 19.80 2.88
N ALA A 218 -5.54 19.51 1.66
CA ALA A 218 -5.46 18.16 1.10
C ALA A 218 -4.88 17.14 2.10
N LEU A 219 -5.60 16.04 2.32
CA LEU A 219 -5.29 15.05 3.34
C LEU A 219 -3.95 14.34 3.04
N SER A 220 -3.04 14.37 4.01
CA SER A 220 -1.87 13.50 4.02
C SER A 220 -1.51 13.11 5.45
N LEU A 221 -1.72 11.83 5.79
CA LEU A 221 -1.37 11.29 7.10
C LEU A 221 0.11 11.48 7.45
N VAL A 222 1.02 11.35 6.47
CA VAL A 222 2.46 11.58 6.70
C VAL A 222 2.72 13.04 7.04
N LYS A 223 2.07 14.01 6.36
CA LYS A 223 2.20 15.43 6.70
C LYS A 223 1.63 15.75 8.08
N ILE A 224 0.46 15.18 8.41
CA ILE A 224 -0.16 15.32 9.74
C ILE A 224 0.79 14.77 10.82
N ALA A 225 1.30 13.56 10.63
CA ALA A 225 2.25 12.93 11.55
C ALA A 225 3.51 13.79 11.73
N LYS A 226 4.13 14.26 10.63
CA LYS A 226 5.34 15.10 10.70
C LYS A 226 5.12 16.43 11.40
N LYS A 227 3.91 16.98 11.31
CA LYS A 227 3.56 18.26 11.93
C LYS A 227 3.27 18.14 13.42
N HIS A 228 2.68 17.03 13.86
CA HIS A 228 2.07 16.93 15.19
C HIS A 228 2.64 15.83 16.09
N CYS A 229 3.39 14.87 15.54
CA CYS A 229 3.85 13.67 16.23
C CYS A 229 5.37 13.49 16.13
N SER A 230 5.95 12.73 17.05
CA SER A 230 7.32 12.27 16.96
C SER A 230 7.38 11.11 15.97
N ILE A 231 8.05 11.31 14.82
CA ILE A 231 8.07 10.32 13.73
C ILE A 231 8.84 9.07 14.12
N ILE A 232 8.23 7.92 13.88
CA ILE A 232 8.87 6.61 14.00
C ILE A 232 9.13 6.04 12.60
N GLY A 233 10.37 5.62 12.37
CA GLY A 233 10.78 5.06 11.08
C GLY A 233 10.11 3.72 10.81
N GLY A 234 9.61 3.54 9.59
CA GLY A 234 8.98 2.33 9.07
C GLY A 234 9.68 1.77 7.83
N LEU A 235 9.08 0.74 7.23
CA LEU A 235 9.58 0.04 6.05
C LEU A 235 8.77 0.36 4.78
N ASN A 236 7.53 0.87 4.92
CA ASN A 236 6.65 1.09 3.79
C ASN A 236 6.95 2.40 3.02
N TRP A 237 7.29 2.28 1.74
CA TRP A 237 7.57 3.42 0.86
C TRP A 237 6.32 4.28 0.58
N GLU A 238 5.11 3.70 0.61
CA GLU A 238 3.84 4.42 0.35
C GLU A 238 3.58 5.54 1.38
N HIS A 239 4.25 5.45 2.54
CA HIS A 239 4.20 6.41 3.64
C HIS A 239 5.57 7.03 3.93
N GLU A 240 6.43 7.11 2.92
CA GLU A 240 7.76 7.74 3.04
C GLU A 240 8.63 7.12 4.14
N PHE A 241 8.50 5.81 4.36
CA PHE A 241 9.19 5.08 5.43
C PHE A 241 8.87 5.60 6.83
N VAL A 242 7.63 6.04 7.06
CA VAL A 242 7.05 6.31 8.38
C VAL A 242 6.14 5.15 8.79
N ASN A 243 6.35 4.59 9.99
CA ASN A 243 5.41 3.64 10.57
C ASN A 243 4.22 4.43 11.12
N LEU A 244 3.18 4.62 10.31
CA LEU A 244 2.01 5.45 10.68
C LEU A 244 1.29 4.90 11.91
N HIS A 245 1.18 3.57 12.03
CA HIS A 245 0.50 2.93 13.14
C HIS A 245 1.18 3.26 14.47
N GLU A 246 2.48 3.00 14.59
CA GLU A 246 3.24 3.28 15.81
C GLU A 246 3.36 4.78 16.07
N THR A 247 3.56 5.57 15.01
CA THR A 247 3.71 7.04 15.12
C THR A 247 2.44 7.68 15.70
N PHE A 248 1.25 7.27 15.26
CA PHE A 248 0.00 7.83 15.80
C PHE A 248 -0.36 7.25 17.17
N GLU A 249 0.01 6.01 17.47
CA GLU A 249 -0.19 5.41 18.78
C GLU A 249 0.53 6.18 19.89
N GLN A 250 1.77 6.59 19.63
CA GLN A 250 2.60 7.33 20.58
C GLN A 250 2.33 8.85 20.54
N CYS A 251 1.40 9.30 19.70
CA CYS A 251 1.10 10.71 19.54
C CYS A 251 0.07 11.19 20.58
N GLU A 252 0.30 12.37 21.13
CA GLU A 252 -0.66 12.99 22.05
C GLU A 252 -1.97 13.32 21.32
N LYS A 253 -3.05 12.63 21.68
CA LYS A 253 -4.39 12.76 21.06
C LYS A 253 -4.89 14.20 20.98
N GLN A 254 -4.53 15.06 21.94
CA GLN A 254 -4.90 16.47 21.97
C GLN A 254 -4.35 17.25 20.76
N LYS A 255 -3.18 16.87 20.23
CA LYS A 255 -2.59 17.49 19.02
C LYS A 255 -3.32 17.11 17.74
N LEU A 256 -4.16 16.07 17.80
CA LEU A 256 -4.85 15.49 16.65
C LEU A 256 -6.35 15.80 16.63
N VAL A 257 -6.90 16.39 17.69
CA VAL A 257 -8.35 16.60 17.87
C VAL A 257 -9.03 17.33 16.71
N ALA A 258 -8.32 18.27 16.08
CA ALA A 258 -8.80 19.00 14.90
C ALA A 258 -9.07 18.11 13.68
N TYR A 259 -8.47 16.91 13.62
CA TYR A 259 -8.66 15.94 12.55
C TYR A 259 -9.68 14.86 12.91
N LYS A 260 -10.25 14.85 14.12
CA LYS A 260 -11.08 13.73 14.58
C LYS A 260 -12.26 13.46 13.65
N GLN A 261 -13.08 14.48 13.37
CA GLN A 261 -14.31 14.31 12.59
C GLN A 261 -13.99 13.83 11.17
N VAL A 262 -13.09 14.54 10.46
CA VAL A 262 -12.69 14.17 9.10
C VAL A 262 -12.15 12.75 9.04
N ILE A 263 -11.26 12.35 9.97
CA ILE A 263 -10.61 11.04 9.91
C ILE A 263 -11.60 9.92 10.19
N LEU A 264 -12.53 10.10 11.13
CA LEU A 264 -13.56 9.11 11.42
C LEU A 264 -14.52 8.92 10.25
N VAL A 265 -14.96 10.02 9.62
CA VAL A 265 -15.83 9.97 8.43
C VAL A 265 -15.10 9.30 7.25
N LEU A 266 -13.83 9.64 7.03
CA LEU A 266 -13.04 9.03 5.96
C LEU A 266 -12.76 7.55 6.21
N ALA A 267 -12.53 7.15 7.46
CA ALA A 267 -12.43 5.73 7.83
C ALA A 267 -13.73 4.96 7.56
N GLU A 268 -14.89 5.55 7.84
CA GLU A 268 -16.19 4.96 7.49
C GLU A 268 -16.32 4.78 5.98
N ILE A 269 -15.97 5.80 5.20
CA ILE A 269 -16.02 5.74 3.73
C ILE A 269 -15.05 4.71 3.16
N ASP A 270 -13.84 4.60 3.73
CA ASP A 270 -12.85 3.60 3.33
C ASP A 270 -13.42 2.18 3.46
N LEU A 271 -13.98 1.84 4.62
CA LEU A 271 -14.66 0.57 4.86
C LEU A 271 -15.91 0.41 3.97
N GLY A 272 -16.66 1.50 3.77
CA GLY A 272 -17.78 1.57 2.84
C GLY A 272 -17.39 1.11 1.44
N ILE A 273 -16.36 1.73 0.86
CA ILE A 273 -15.90 1.48 -0.51
C ILE A 273 -15.23 0.11 -0.61
N HIS A 274 -14.25 -0.16 0.25
CA HIS A 274 -13.34 -1.28 0.08
C HIS A 274 -13.84 -2.59 0.68
N PHE A 275 -14.75 -2.54 1.66
CA PHE A 275 -15.37 -3.72 2.27
C PHE A 275 -16.86 -3.87 1.93
N GLN A 276 -17.66 -2.80 2.05
CA GLN A 276 -19.11 -2.83 1.81
C GLN A 276 -19.52 -2.53 0.36
N ALA A 277 -18.57 -2.39 -0.56
CA ALA A 277 -18.83 -2.18 -1.98
C ALA A 277 -19.62 -0.90 -2.33
N TRP A 278 -19.53 0.13 -1.48
CA TRP A 278 -20.18 1.42 -1.72
C TRP A 278 -19.77 1.99 -3.08
N SER A 279 -20.73 2.62 -3.75
CA SER A 279 -20.48 3.42 -4.95
C SER A 279 -19.89 4.77 -4.58
N GLU A 280 -19.41 5.49 -5.61
CA GLU A 280 -18.98 6.88 -5.46
C GLU A 280 -20.10 7.75 -4.91
N GLU A 281 -21.31 7.59 -5.44
CA GLU A 281 -22.48 8.38 -5.00
C GLU A 281 -22.78 8.15 -3.52
N GLN A 282 -22.68 6.91 -3.03
CA GLN A 282 -22.87 6.59 -1.62
C GLN A 282 -21.77 7.23 -0.74
N ALA A 283 -20.51 7.14 -1.15
CA ALA A 283 -19.41 7.79 -0.45
C ALA A 283 -19.55 9.32 -0.41
N MET A 284 -19.94 9.93 -1.54
CA MET A 284 -20.14 11.38 -1.64
C MET A 284 -21.33 11.87 -0.80
N VAL A 285 -22.41 11.08 -0.70
CA VAL A 285 -23.52 11.40 0.21
C VAL A 285 -23.03 11.47 1.66
N VAL A 286 -22.22 10.52 2.11
CA VAL A 286 -21.68 10.52 3.47
C VAL A 286 -20.72 11.71 3.70
N LEU A 287 -19.81 12.00 2.76
CA LEU A 287 -18.93 13.17 2.83
C LEU A 287 -19.73 14.47 2.98
N ASN A 288 -20.73 14.67 2.12
CA ASN A 288 -21.50 15.91 2.10
C ASN A 288 -22.37 16.05 3.35
N GLN A 289 -22.98 14.96 3.82
CA GLN A 289 -23.84 14.98 5.00
C GLN A 289 -23.07 15.20 6.31
N LYS A 290 -21.84 14.67 6.42
CA LYS A 290 -21.10 14.65 7.68
C LYS A 290 -19.99 15.70 7.80
N LEU A 291 -19.52 16.29 6.69
CA LEU A 291 -18.39 17.21 6.68
C LEU A 291 -18.65 18.56 6.00
N SER A 292 -19.80 18.76 5.34
CA SER A 292 -20.18 20.03 4.69
C SER A 292 -19.08 20.62 3.78
N LEU A 293 -18.40 19.78 3.01
CA LEU A 293 -17.23 20.15 2.21
C LEU A 293 -17.61 20.84 0.90
N GLN A 294 -16.66 21.62 0.36
CA GLN A 294 -16.74 22.06 -1.03
C GLN A 294 -16.57 20.84 -1.97
N PRO A 295 -17.20 20.84 -3.17
CA PRO A 295 -17.17 19.70 -4.07
C PRO A 295 -15.75 19.21 -4.43
N GLU A 296 -14.82 20.13 -4.67
CA GLU A 296 -13.42 19.80 -4.99
C GLU A 296 -12.73 19.08 -3.83
N GLN A 297 -12.89 19.59 -2.60
CA GLN A 297 -12.31 19.00 -1.40
C GLN A 297 -12.89 17.60 -1.09
N ALA A 298 -14.19 17.41 -1.31
CA ALA A 298 -14.83 16.10 -1.16
C ALA A 298 -14.25 15.09 -2.17
N MET A 299 -14.01 15.52 -3.41
CA MET A 299 -13.38 14.69 -4.44
C MET A 299 -11.93 14.36 -4.11
N ASP A 300 -11.16 15.31 -3.57
CA ASP A 300 -9.78 15.08 -3.13
C ASP A 300 -9.71 14.04 -2.00
N PHE A 301 -10.65 14.11 -1.05
CA PHE A 301 -10.75 13.10 0.01
C PHE A 301 -11.15 11.73 -0.52
N LEU A 302 -12.12 11.67 -1.43
CA LEU A 302 -12.49 10.41 -2.07
C LEU A 302 -11.30 9.81 -2.84
N ASP A 303 -10.58 10.63 -3.60
CA ASP A 303 -9.38 10.21 -4.34
C ASP A 303 -8.29 9.70 -3.38
N TYR A 304 -8.08 10.36 -2.24
CA TYR A 304 -7.15 9.88 -1.21
C TYR A 304 -7.52 8.47 -0.71
N ILE A 305 -8.80 8.23 -0.41
CA ILE A 305 -9.28 6.94 0.11
C ILE A 305 -9.10 5.83 -0.91
N ILE A 306 -9.45 6.10 -2.17
CA ILE A 306 -9.29 5.12 -3.25
C ILE A 306 -7.80 4.76 -3.45
N MET A 307 -6.91 5.75 -3.37
CA MET A 307 -5.48 5.58 -3.62
C MET A 307 -4.72 4.97 -2.45
N LYS A 308 -5.24 5.09 -1.21
CA LYS A 308 -4.60 4.58 0.00
C LYS A 308 -5.56 3.77 0.88
N PRO A 309 -6.04 2.60 0.39
CA PRO A 309 -7.03 1.80 1.11
C PRO A 309 -6.56 1.46 2.53
N ALA A 310 -7.46 1.63 3.49
CA ALA A 310 -7.31 1.44 4.94
C ALA A 310 -6.28 2.34 5.64
N ALA A 311 -5.46 3.13 4.93
CA ALA A 311 -4.39 3.90 5.56
C ALA A 311 -4.92 4.88 6.62
N VAL A 312 -6.09 5.47 6.37
CA VAL A 312 -6.77 6.38 7.30
C VAL A 312 -7.09 5.76 8.66
N LEU A 313 -7.20 4.42 8.74
CA LEU A 313 -7.44 3.70 9.99
C LEU A 313 -6.28 3.84 10.99
N SER A 314 -5.06 4.11 10.52
CA SER A 314 -3.90 4.33 11.39
C SER A 314 -4.06 5.53 12.33
N LEU A 315 -4.79 6.56 11.89
CA LEU A 315 -5.15 7.70 12.73
C LEU A 315 -6.53 7.54 13.35
N ALA A 316 -7.49 6.93 12.64
CA ALA A 316 -8.85 6.76 13.17
C ALA A 316 -8.88 5.96 14.48
N ARG A 317 -8.05 4.92 14.60
CA ARG A 317 -7.93 4.09 15.80
C ARG A 317 -7.59 4.85 17.08
N VAL A 318 -6.96 6.03 16.98
CA VAL A 318 -6.62 6.85 18.16
C VAL A 318 -7.89 7.33 18.89
N TYR A 319 -9.04 7.27 18.21
CA TYR A 319 -10.32 7.75 18.72
C TYR A 319 -11.22 6.70 19.36
N PHE A 320 -10.92 5.40 19.28
CA PHE A 320 -11.76 4.35 19.86
C PHE A 320 -10.99 3.15 20.41
#